data_AF-A0A480BVR7-F1
#
_entry.id   AF-A0A480BVR7-F1
#
_cell.length_a   1.000
_cell.length_b   1.000
_cell.length_c   1.000
_cell.angle_alpha   90.00
_cell.angle_beta   90.00
_cell.angle_gamma   90.00
#
_symmetry.space_group_name_H-M   'P 1'
#
loop_
_entity.id
_entity.type
_entity.pdbx_description
1 polymer ?
#
loop_
_entity_poly.entity_id
_entity_poly.type
_entity_poly.pdbx_seq_one_letter_code
_entity_poly.pdbx_strand_id
1 'polypeptide(L)'
;MSLLAAAPDVLVDPEANARVAEFVRGKIRATVSDPRAAELLCPTSHPLGTKRLCLDTDYYETFNRDNVTLVDLRATPVETLTEHGLRTRDAEHRLDVLILATGFDAMTGALLAMDIRGRDGRSLREAWADGPHTYLGLASAGFPNLFLITGPQSPSVFTNMVMSIEQHVDWIAD
;
A
#
# COMPACT_ATOMS: atom_id res chain seq x y z
N MET A 1 -1.48 -17.10 -13.61
CA MET A 1 -1.33 -17.71 -12.26
C MET A 1 -0.55 -16.71 -11.40
N SER A 2 -1.10 -16.28 -10.27
CA SER A 2 -0.44 -15.29 -9.41
C SER A 2 0.85 -15.85 -8.83
N LEU A 3 1.92 -15.04 -8.77
CA LEU A 3 3.20 -15.41 -8.13
C LEU A 3 3.01 -15.90 -6.69
N LEU A 4 2.06 -15.31 -5.97
CA LEU A 4 1.75 -15.67 -4.58
C LEU A 4 0.99 -17.01 -4.46
N ALA A 5 0.48 -17.53 -5.57
CA ALA A 5 -0.18 -18.84 -5.66
C ALA A 5 0.73 -19.90 -6.31
N ALA A 6 2.02 -19.60 -6.50
CA ALA A 6 2.99 -20.54 -7.07
C ALA A 6 3.25 -21.73 -6.13
N ALA A 7 3.15 -21.51 -4.81
CA ALA A 7 3.14 -22.54 -3.79
C ALA A 7 2.14 -22.16 -2.67
N PRO A 8 1.52 -23.13 -1.99
CA PRO A 8 0.42 -22.88 -1.05
C PRO A 8 0.87 -22.19 0.25
N ASP A 9 2.16 -22.22 0.55
CA ASP A 9 2.76 -21.80 1.82
C ASP A 9 3.44 -20.41 1.75
N VAL A 10 3.52 -19.78 0.57
CA VAL A 10 4.24 -18.49 0.36
C VAL A 10 3.76 -17.38 1.30
N LEU A 11 2.48 -17.37 1.69
CA LEU A 11 1.91 -16.33 2.54
C LEU A 11 1.88 -16.68 4.03
N VAL A 12 2.29 -17.88 4.41
CA VAL A 12 2.21 -18.38 5.80
C VAL A 12 3.52 -18.93 6.34
N ASP A 13 4.47 -19.30 5.48
CA ASP A 13 5.80 -19.78 5.86
C ASP A 13 6.89 -18.75 5.46
N PRO A 14 7.67 -18.23 6.42
CA PRO A 14 8.70 -17.24 6.14
C PRO A 14 9.83 -17.73 5.22
N GLU A 15 10.19 -19.02 5.27
CA GLU A 15 11.26 -19.58 4.45
C GLU A 15 10.79 -19.73 2.99
N ALA A 16 9.57 -20.24 2.79
CA ALA A 16 8.92 -20.30 1.49
C ALA A 16 8.81 -18.90 0.87
N ASN A 17 8.37 -17.90 1.66
CA ASN A 17 8.31 -16.52 1.21
C ASN A 17 9.68 -15.98 0.81
N ALA A 18 10.72 -16.21 1.62
CA ALA A 18 12.07 -15.73 1.37
C ALA A 18 12.64 -16.27 0.05
N ARG A 19 12.37 -17.54 -0.29
CA ARG A 19 12.79 -18.15 -1.56
C ARG A 19 12.15 -17.45 -2.77
N VAL A 20 10.84 -17.18 -2.70
CA VAL A 20 10.13 -16.47 -3.78
C VAL A 20 10.56 -15.00 -3.85
N ALA A 21 10.73 -14.34 -2.70
CA ALA A 21 11.22 -12.97 -2.64
C ALA A 21 12.62 -12.85 -3.27
N GLU A 22 13.50 -13.81 -3.02
CA GLU A 22 14.84 -13.79 -3.60
C GLU A 22 14.83 -14.02 -5.11
N PHE A 23 13.94 -14.88 -5.61
CA PHE A 23 13.71 -14.99 -7.05
C PHE A 23 13.31 -13.63 -7.66
N VAL A 24 12.38 -12.90 -7.03
CA VAL A 24 11.97 -11.57 -7.49
C VAL A 24 13.15 -10.58 -7.47
N ARG A 25 13.92 -10.54 -6.38
CA ARG A 25 15.12 -9.68 -6.29
C ARG A 25 16.16 -10.04 -7.36
N GLY A 26 16.35 -11.32 -7.63
CA GLY A 26 17.20 -11.79 -8.74
C GLY A 26 16.75 -11.26 -10.10
N LYS A 27 15.44 -11.19 -10.35
CA LYS A 27 14.89 -10.57 -11.57
C LYS A 27 15.16 -9.06 -11.63
N ILE A 28 14.98 -8.34 -10.52
CA ILE A 28 15.30 -6.90 -10.44
C ILE A 28 16.77 -6.65 -10.77
N ARG A 29 17.68 -7.40 -10.14
CA ARG A 29 19.13 -7.33 -10.39
C ARG A 29 19.54 -7.68 -11.82
N ALA A 30 18.78 -8.55 -12.48
CA ALA A 30 19.04 -8.89 -13.88
C ALA A 30 18.54 -7.80 -14.86
N THR A 31 17.54 -7.01 -14.46
CA THR A 31 16.94 -5.95 -15.30
C THR A 31 17.67 -4.61 -15.15
N VAL A 32 18.06 -4.24 -13.93
CA VAL A 32 18.69 -2.94 -13.64
C VAL A 32 20.21 -3.07 -13.78
N SER A 33 20.79 -2.28 -14.67
CA SER A 33 22.21 -2.37 -15.07
C SER A 33 23.16 -1.82 -14.01
N ASP A 34 22.77 -0.77 -13.28
CA ASP A 34 23.54 -0.26 -12.14
C ASP A 34 23.29 -1.17 -10.91
N PRO A 35 24.30 -1.89 -10.42
CA PRO A 35 24.14 -2.81 -9.28
C PRO A 35 23.71 -2.08 -8.00
N ARG A 36 24.11 -0.81 -7.81
CA ARG A 36 23.70 -0.04 -6.63
C ARG A 36 22.20 0.30 -6.70
N ALA A 37 21.73 0.77 -7.85
CA ALA A 37 20.31 1.05 -8.05
C ALA A 37 19.47 -0.23 -7.93
N ALA A 38 19.96 -1.36 -8.47
CA ALA A 38 19.31 -2.66 -8.36
C ALA A 38 19.08 -3.09 -6.90
N GLU A 39 20.09 -2.98 -6.03
CA GLU A 39 19.93 -3.32 -4.61
C GLU A 39 18.95 -2.38 -3.89
N LEU A 40 18.97 -1.08 -4.19
CA LEU A 40 18.05 -0.12 -3.59
C LEU A 40 16.58 -0.39 -3.96
N LEU A 41 16.34 -0.89 -5.18
CA LEU A 41 15.02 -1.27 -5.68
C LEU A 41 14.55 -2.63 -5.14
N CYS A 42 15.46 -3.46 -4.61
CA CYS A 42 15.09 -4.75 -4.02
C CYS A 42 14.36 -4.56 -2.67
N PRO A 43 13.12 -5.05 -2.51
CA PRO A 43 12.39 -4.93 -1.25
C PRO A 43 12.94 -5.89 -0.20
N THR A 44 13.36 -5.34 0.95
CA THR A 44 13.95 -6.09 2.07
C THR A 44 13.25 -5.88 3.41
N SER A 45 12.34 -4.90 3.50
CA SER A 45 11.72 -4.49 4.77
C SER A 45 10.49 -5.29 5.19
N HIS A 46 9.91 -6.08 4.29
CA HIS A 46 8.69 -6.84 4.53
C HIS A 46 8.62 -8.08 3.63
N PRO A 47 7.88 -9.13 4.04
CA PRO A 47 7.67 -10.32 3.22
C PRO A 47 6.87 -10.00 1.94
N LEU A 48 7.15 -10.73 0.87
CA LEU A 48 6.45 -10.58 -0.40
C LEU A 48 4.95 -10.89 -0.23
N GLY A 49 4.07 -10.08 -0.81
CA GLY A 49 2.61 -10.29 -0.77
C GLY A 49 1.91 -9.79 0.50
N THR A 50 2.65 -9.32 1.51
CA THR A 50 2.05 -8.63 2.69
C THR A 50 1.53 -7.23 2.35
N LYS A 51 1.88 -6.71 1.17
CA LYS A 51 1.26 -5.58 0.49
C LYS A 51 0.76 -6.03 -0.87
N ARG A 52 -0.22 -5.32 -1.42
CA ARG A 52 -0.71 -5.58 -2.78
C ARG A 52 0.43 -5.42 -3.78
N LEU A 53 0.63 -6.45 -4.61
CA LEU A 53 1.67 -6.42 -5.63
C LEU A 53 1.33 -5.37 -6.69
N CYS A 54 2.31 -4.53 -7.01
CA CYS A 54 2.24 -3.65 -8.15
C CYS A 54 2.61 -4.44 -9.41
N LEU A 55 1.77 -4.32 -10.45
CA LEU A 55 2.14 -4.75 -11.79
C LEU A 55 2.72 -3.53 -12.49
N ASP A 56 3.89 -3.68 -13.06
CA ASP A 56 4.58 -2.62 -13.77
C ASP A 56 4.62 -2.86 -15.28
N THR A 57 5.02 -1.82 -16.00
CA THR A 57 5.40 -1.88 -17.41
C THR A 57 6.65 -1.05 -17.54
N ASP A 58 7.78 -1.73 -17.76
CA ASP A 58 9.12 -1.16 -17.92
C ASP A 58 9.60 -0.29 -16.73
N TYR A 59 9.08 -0.52 -15.52
CA TYR A 59 9.44 0.32 -14.36
C TYR A 59 10.91 0.15 -13.97
N TYR A 60 11.42 -1.08 -13.96
CA TYR A 60 12.81 -1.34 -13.59
C TYR A 60 13.77 -0.92 -14.71
N GLU A 61 13.40 -1.17 -15.97
CA GLU A 61 14.14 -0.77 -17.17
C GLU A 61 14.30 0.75 -17.26
N THR A 62 13.34 1.52 -16.73
CA THR A 62 13.39 2.98 -16.67
C THR A 62 14.65 3.48 -15.96
N PHE A 63 15.15 2.77 -14.95
CA PHE A 63 16.37 3.15 -14.21
C PHE A 63 17.67 2.92 -14.98
N ASN A 64 17.62 2.31 -16.17
CA ASN A 64 18.79 2.18 -17.05
C ASN A 64 19.00 3.40 -17.97
N ARG A 65 18.10 4.38 -17.92
CA ARG A 65 18.17 5.57 -18.78
C ARG A 65 19.07 6.64 -18.15
N ASP A 66 19.89 7.29 -18.96
CA ASP A 66 20.80 8.37 -18.52
C ASP A 66 20.10 9.55 -17.83
N ASN A 67 18.80 9.74 -18.11
CA ASN A 67 17.99 10.84 -17.60
C ASN A 67 17.17 10.49 -16.34
N VAL A 68 17.42 9.33 -15.72
CA VAL A 68 16.70 8.86 -14.53
C VAL A 68 17.70 8.69 -13.39
N THR A 69 17.35 9.21 -12.22
CA THR A 69 18.18 9.09 -11.02
C THR A 69 17.33 8.57 -9.87
N LEU A 70 17.78 7.48 -9.24
CA LEU A 70 17.18 6.96 -8.03
C LEU A 70 17.81 7.63 -6.80
N VAL A 71 16.97 8.24 -5.96
CA VAL A 71 17.39 8.87 -4.70
C VAL A 71 16.81 8.08 -3.53
N ASP A 72 17.66 7.55 -2.65
CA ASP A 72 17.23 6.83 -1.45
C ASP A 72 16.91 7.80 -0.30
N LEU A 73 15.63 8.12 -0.17
CA LEU A 73 15.13 9.02 0.86
C LEU A 73 15.09 8.40 2.27
N ARG A 74 15.35 7.09 2.43
CA ARG A 74 15.55 6.50 3.77
C ARG A 74 16.94 6.84 4.29
N ALA A 75 17.94 6.80 3.42
CA ALA A 75 19.31 7.19 3.75
C ALA A 75 19.47 8.72 3.84
N THR A 76 18.75 9.45 2.96
CA THR A 76 18.82 10.91 2.82
C THR A 76 17.42 11.54 2.90
N PRO A 77 16.82 11.65 4.09
CA PRO A 77 15.46 12.14 4.24
C PRO A 77 15.25 13.54 3.67
N VAL A 78 14.03 13.77 3.19
CA VAL A 78 13.57 15.10 2.78
C VAL A 78 13.48 15.97 4.03
N GLU A 79 14.19 17.10 4.02
CA GLU A 79 14.12 18.08 5.11
C GLU A 79 13.02 19.11 4.85
N THR A 80 12.95 19.61 3.61
CA THR A 80 11.97 20.62 3.24
C THR A 80 11.83 20.75 1.71
N LEU A 81 10.72 21.34 1.29
CA LEU A 81 10.56 21.84 -0.07
C LEU A 81 11.14 23.26 -0.15
N THR A 82 11.82 23.56 -1.25
CA THR A 82 12.39 24.89 -1.51
C THR A 82 11.67 25.53 -2.69
N GLU A 83 11.88 26.84 -2.88
CA GLU A 83 11.36 27.55 -4.06
C GLU A 83 11.85 26.94 -5.38
N HIS A 84 12.98 26.22 -5.35
CA HIS A 84 13.62 25.65 -6.53
C HIS A 84 13.45 24.13 -6.65
N GLY A 85 12.80 23.46 -5.69
CA GLY A 85 12.61 22.02 -5.70
C GLY A 85 12.53 21.42 -4.30
N LEU A 86 13.46 20.50 -4.00
CA LEU A 86 13.45 19.70 -2.77
C LEU A 86 14.84 19.59 -2.16
N ARG A 87 14.95 19.78 -0.85
CA ARG A 87 16.18 19.57 -0.09
C ARG A 87 16.12 18.28 0.72
N THR A 88 17.13 17.44 0.54
CA THR A 88 17.47 16.34 1.45
C THR A 88 18.59 16.78 2.37
N ARG A 89 18.91 15.99 3.41
CA ARG A 89 20.06 16.23 4.29
C ARG A 89 21.39 16.39 3.53
N ASP A 90 21.53 15.71 2.38
CA ASP A 90 22.81 15.60 1.69
C ASP A 90 22.90 16.51 0.44
N ALA A 91 21.75 16.90 -0.15
CA ALA A 91 21.73 17.69 -1.38
C ALA A 91 20.42 18.48 -1.60
N GLU A 92 20.49 19.53 -2.43
CA GLU A 92 19.32 20.19 -3.01
C GLU A 92 19.09 19.71 -4.44
N HIS A 93 17.90 19.18 -4.70
CA HIS A 93 17.42 18.74 -5.99
C HIS A 93 16.56 19.84 -6.60
N ARG A 94 17.08 20.51 -7.63
CA ARG A 94 16.33 21.53 -8.37
C ARG A 94 15.35 20.84 -9.32
N LEU A 95 14.09 21.25 -9.28
CA LEU A 95 12.99 20.61 -10.01
C LEU A 95 12.08 21.69 -10.60
N ASP A 96 11.77 21.57 -11.88
CA ASP A 96 10.73 22.40 -12.51
C ASP A 96 9.32 21.89 -12.16
N VAL A 97 9.20 20.58 -11.91
CA VAL A 97 7.94 19.89 -11.60
C VAL A 97 8.17 18.87 -10.49
N LEU A 98 7.26 18.87 -9.50
CA LEU A 98 7.19 17.85 -8.44
C LEU A 98 5.87 17.08 -8.54
N ILE A 99 5.95 15.76 -8.63
CA ILE A 99 4.79 14.86 -8.66
C ILE A 99 4.69 14.14 -7.32
N LEU A 100 3.56 14.28 -6.63
CA LEU A 100 3.30 13.65 -5.33
C LEU A 100 2.63 12.29 -5.52
N ALA A 101 3.44 11.23 -5.62
CA ALA A 101 2.98 9.84 -5.65
C ALA A 101 3.02 9.18 -4.24
N THR A 102 2.45 9.85 -3.24
CA THR A 102 2.64 9.54 -1.80
C THR A 102 1.67 8.50 -1.21
N GLY A 103 0.85 7.86 -2.03
CA GLY A 103 -0.09 6.82 -1.58
C GLY A 103 -1.38 7.39 -0.96
N PHE A 104 -2.02 6.57 -0.11
CA PHE A 104 -3.36 6.84 0.44
C PHE A 104 -3.45 6.46 1.92
N ASP A 105 -4.27 7.18 2.69
CA ASP A 105 -4.80 6.69 3.97
C ASP A 105 -5.90 5.66 3.67
N ALA A 106 -5.48 4.41 3.54
CA ALA A 106 -6.33 3.33 3.08
C ALA A 106 -7.30 2.84 4.17
N MET A 107 -8.46 2.35 3.73
CA MET A 107 -9.51 1.68 4.52
C MET A 107 -10.26 2.54 5.54
N THR A 108 -9.60 3.45 6.27
CA THR A 108 -10.24 4.24 7.33
C THR A 108 -10.26 5.75 7.05
N GLY A 109 -9.28 6.29 6.32
CA GLY A 109 -9.15 7.73 6.11
C GLY A 109 -10.42 8.43 5.61
N ALA A 110 -11.07 7.88 4.58
CA ALA A 110 -12.31 8.45 4.05
C ALA A 110 -13.45 8.45 5.07
N LEU A 111 -13.60 7.39 5.87
CA LEU A 111 -14.63 7.28 6.90
C LEU A 111 -14.36 8.24 8.07
N LEU A 112 -13.12 8.30 8.52
CA LEU A 112 -12.72 9.12 9.66
C LEU A 112 -12.67 10.61 9.33
N ALA A 113 -12.50 10.99 8.06
CA ALA A 113 -12.60 12.37 7.62
C ALA A 113 -14.02 12.95 7.77
N MET A 114 -15.05 12.10 7.83
CA MET A 114 -16.42 12.48 8.08
C MET A 114 -16.73 12.52 9.59
N ASP A 115 -17.61 13.44 10.01
CA ASP A 115 -18.11 13.49 11.39
C ASP A 115 -19.27 12.50 11.61
N ILE A 116 -19.00 11.20 11.47
CA ILE A 116 -20.01 10.15 11.66
C ILE A 116 -20.29 9.98 13.16
N ARG A 117 -21.54 10.16 13.55
CA ARG A 117 -22.02 10.04 14.94
C ARG A 117 -23.00 8.88 15.10
N GLY A 118 -22.76 8.05 16.10
CA GLY A 118 -23.62 6.93 16.48
C GLY A 118 -24.49 7.24 17.70
N ARG A 119 -24.85 6.20 18.44
CA ARG A 119 -25.57 6.32 19.71
C ARG A 119 -24.80 7.19 20.71
N ASP A 120 -25.56 7.91 21.54
CA ASP A 120 -25.04 8.78 22.60
C ASP A 120 -24.08 9.88 22.10
N GLY A 121 -24.10 10.20 20.80
CA GLY A 121 -23.24 11.23 20.19
C GLY A 121 -21.78 10.80 20.00
N ARG A 122 -21.43 9.54 20.29
CA ARG A 122 -20.06 9.03 20.10
C ARG A 122 -19.69 9.03 18.61
N SER A 123 -18.52 9.55 18.28
CA SER A 123 -18.02 9.55 16.91
C SER A 123 -17.42 8.20 16.51
N LEU A 124 -17.44 7.90 15.21
CA LEU A 124 -16.77 6.70 14.67
C LEU A 124 -15.27 6.73 14.93
N ARG A 125 -14.67 7.92 14.91
CA ARG A 125 -13.26 8.14 15.25
C ARG A 125 -12.94 7.72 16.69
N GLU A 126 -13.78 8.08 17.66
CA GLU A 126 -13.63 7.64 19.05
C GLU A 126 -13.95 6.15 19.23
N ALA A 127 -14.83 5.58 18.40
CA ALA A 127 -15.14 4.17 18.43
C ALA A 127 -14.01 3.30 17.86
N TRP A 128 -13.24 3.82 16.90
CA TRP A 128 -12.17 3.11 16.20
C TRP A 128 -10.76 3.61 16.60
N ALA A 129 -10.62 4.25 17.76
CA ALA A 129 -9.33 4.81 18.21
C ALA A 129 -8.23 3.74 18.33
N ASP A 130 -8.60 2.52 18.72
CA ASP A 130 -7.71 1.36 18.83
C ASP A 130 -7.71 0.48 17.56
N GLY A 131 -8.29 0.99 16.47
CA GLY A 131 -8.49 0.30 15.20
C GLY A 131 -9.97 0.01 14.90
N PRO A 132 -10.33 -0.32 13.65
CA PRO A 132 -11.71 -0.62 13.30
C PRO A 132 -12.24 -1.85 14.03
N HIS A 133 -13.41 -1.69 14.65
CA HIS A 133 -14.16 -2.77 15.27
C HIS A 133 -15.49 -2.94 14.54
N THR A 134 -15.59 -4.00 13.76
CA THR A 134 -16.73 -4.27 12.90
C THR A 134 -17.29 -5.67 13.15
N TYR A 135 -18.58 -5.84 12.84
CA TYR A 135 -19.19 -7.14 12.65
C TYR A 135 -19.16 -7.47 11.16
N LEU A 136 -18.43 -8.54 10.80
CA LEU A 136 -18.23 -9.03 9.44
C LEU A 136 -17.58 -8.03 8.45
N GLY A 137 -17.03 -6.92 8.93
CA GLY A 137 -16.56 -5.82 8.08
C GLY A 137 -17.68 -4.97 7.47
N LEU A 138 -18.94 -5.18 7.87
CA LEU A 138 -20.12 -4.56 7.28
C LEU A 138 -20.78 -3.54 8.19
N ALA A 139 -20.76 -3.75 9.50
CA ALA A 139 -21.41 -2.87 10.47
C ALA A 139 -20.50 -2.62 11.68
N SER A 140 -20.74 -1.55 12.44
CA SER A 140 -20.01 -1.27 13.67
C SER A 140 -20.96 -1.05 14.85
N ALA A 141 -20.66 -1.69 15.98
CA ALA A 141 -21.51 -1.59 17.18
C ALA A 141 -21.60 -0.14 17.66
N GLY A 142 -22.82 0.31 17.99
CA GLY A 142 -23.09 1.71 18.35
C GLY A 142 -23.46 2.61 17.17
N PHE A 143 -23.36 2.13 15.93
CA PHE A 143 -23.73 2.86 14.70
C PHE A 143 -24.84 2.11 13.96
N PRO A 144 -26.09 2.13 14.47
CA PRO A 144 -27.20 1.43 13.83
C PRO A 144 -27.49 2.01 12.44
N ASN A 145 -27.90 1.16 11.50
CA ASN A 145 -28.21 1.51 10.10
C ASN A 145 -27.03 2.12 9.32
N LEU A 146 -25.80 2.02 9.84
CA LEU A 146 -24.58 2.32 9.09
C LEU A 146 -24.00 1.03 8.53
N PHE A 147 -23.83 0.98 7.21
CA PHE A 147 -23.22 -0.14 6.50
C PHE A 147 -21.97 0.29 5.74
N LEU A 148 -20.99 -0.63 5.67
CA LEU A 148 -19.69 -0.41 5.05
C LEU A 148 -19.51 -1.40 3.88
N ILE A 149 -19.40 -0.88 2.66
CA ILE A 149 -19.04 -1.67 1.48
C ILE A 149 -17.51 -1.75 1.45
N THR A 150 -16.98 -2.97 1.29
CA THR A 150 -15.54 -3.30 1.35
C THR A 150 -14.79 -2.68 2.53
N GLY A 151 -15.49 -2.55 3.66
CA GLY A 151 -14.98 -1.98 4.90
C GLY A 151 -13.83 -2.77 5.53
N PRO A 152 -13.18 -2.19 6.56
CA PRO A 152 -12.11 -2.88 7.28
C PRO A 152 -12.59 -4.20 7.88
N GLN A 153 -11.69 -5.19 7.94
CA GLN A 153 -11.95 -6.57 8.41
C GLN A 153 -12.87 -7.42 7.50
N SER A 154 -13.30 -6.88 6.34
CA SER A 154 -13.81 -7.70 5.23
C SER A 154 -12.66 -8.16 4.30
N PRO A 155 -12.90 -9.06 3.32
CA PRO A 155 -11.86 -9.47 2.37
C PRO A 155 -11.22 -8.30 1.60
N SER A 156 -12.01 -7.28 1.26
CA SER A 156 -11.58 -5.97 0.72
C SER A 156 -10.41 -6.05 -0.30
N VAL A 157 -9.26 -5.45 0.00
CA VAL A 157 -8.11 -5.31 -0.90
C VAL A 157 -7.40 -6.62 -1.25
N PHE A 158 -7.75 -7.74 -0.60
CA PHE A 158 -7.15 -9.06 -0.85
C PHE A 158 -7.92 -9.89 -1.88
N THR A 159 -9.05 -9.39 -2.39
CA THR A 159 -9.85 -10.04 -3.43
C THR A 159 -9.91 -9.19 -4.70
N ASN A 160 -10.55 -9.73 -5.74
CA ASN A 160 -11.08 -8.87 -6.80
C ASN A 160 -12.17 -7.99 -6.17
N MET A 161 -11.88 -6.70 -6.00
CA MET A 161 -12.79 -5.80 -5.27
C MET A 161 -14.18 -5.73 -5.90
N VAL A 162 -14.33 -5.89 -7.22
CA VAL A 162 -15.66 -5.87 -7.86
C VAL A 162 -16.53 -7.00 -7.31
N MET A 163 -15.99 -8.21 -7.22
CA MET A 163 -16.69 -9.37 -6.65
C MET A 163 -17.10 -9.13 -5.19
N SER A 164 -16.20 -8.56 -4.38
CA SER A 164 -16.51 -8.27 -2.98
C SER A 164 -17.48 -7.10 -2.81
N ILE A 165 -17.44 -6.11 -3.71
CA ILE A 165 -18.42 -5.02 -3.73
C ILE A 165 -19.80 -5.57 -4.06
N GLU A 166 -19.95 -6.38 -5.11
CA GLU A 166 -21.22 -7.02 -5.50
C GLU A 166 -21.78 -7.84 -4.33
N GLN A 167 -20.96 -8.72 -3.74
CA GLN A 167 -21.40 -9.53 -2.61
C GLN A 167 -21.83 -8.70 -1.40
N HIS A 168 -21.10 -7.63 -1.07
CA HIS A 168 -21.48 -6.74 0.04
C HIS A 168 -22.78 -5.99 -0.26
N VAL A 169 -22.93 -5.48 -1.48
CA VAL A 169 -24.13 -4.74 -1.91
C VAL A 169 -25.35 -5.64 -1.82
N ASP A 170 -25.29 -6.85 -2.37
CA ASP A 170 -26.39 -7.81 -2.34
C ASP A 170 -26.76 -8.17 -0.89
N TRP A 171 -25.77 -8.49 -0.05
CA TRP A 171 -26.03 -8.83 1.36
C TRP A 171 -26.64 -7.69 2.16
N ILE A 172 -26.26 -6.44 1.89
CA ILE A 172 -26.81 -5.26 2.58
C ILE A 172 -28.23 -4.95 2.10
N ALA A 173 -28.55 -5.26 0.84
CA ALA A 173 -29.83 -4.93 0.22
C ALA A 173 -30.94 -5.98 0.46
N ASP A 174 -30.58 -7.25 0.68
CA ASP A 174 -31.48 -8.35 1.01
C ASP A 174 -32.15 -8.20 2.40
#